data_AF-A0AB72ZEM6-F1
#
_entry.id   AF-A0AB72ZEM6-F1
#
_cell.length_a   1.000
_cell.length_b   1.000
_cell.length_c   1.000
_cell.angle_alpha   90.00
_cell.angle_beta   90.00
_cell.angle_gamma   90.00
#
_symmetry.space_group_name_H-M   'P 1'
#
loop_
_entity.id
_entity.type
_entity.pdbx_description
1 polymer ?
#
loop_
_entity_poly.entity_id
_entity_poly.type
_entity_poly.pdbx_seq_one_letter_code
_entity_poly.pdbx_strand_id
1 'polypeptide(L)'
;DFPGRFKDAQHGQDFTRYRLDALRNDANLGQGASNDFTLQPGQLFSLYNHPRGDLNHAWQLLGVQHSGKQMQALEQASGDQGTVLFNHFSFIPHTQTWRPTPLAKPAMDGPQIAMVVGPPGEEIYCDEYGRIRLQFLWDRYGQSNDNSSCWIRVTQPWAGQGWGMLAIPRI
;
A
#
# COMPACT_ATOMS: atom_id res chain seq x y z
N ASP A 1 -4.43 4.64 -16.94
CA ASP A 1 -4.51 3.31 -16.29
C ASP A 1 -5.98 2.96 -16.09
N PHE A 2 -6.38 1.72 -16.38
CA PHE A 2 -7.74 1.23 -16.18
C PHE A 2 -7.65 -0.28 -15.85
N PRO A 3 -8.41 -0.80 -14.86
CA PRO A 3 -9.43 -0.14 -14.03
C PRO A 3 -8.90 0.57 -12.77
N GLY A 4 -9.61 1.61 -12.33
CA GLY A 4 -9.22 2.48 -11.18
C GLY A 4 -9.67 2.02 -9.78
N ARG A 5 -10.58 1.04 -9.68
CA ARG A 5 -11.10 0.46 -8.41
C ARG A 5 -11.73 1.45 -7.40
N PHE A 6 -12.39 2.49 -7.88
CA PHE A 6 -13.21 3.40 -7.07
C PHE A 6 -14.67 3.41 -7.54
N LYS A 7 -15.59 3.79 -6.65
CA LYS A 7 -17.03 3.89 -6.97
C LYS A 7 -17.48 5.33 -7.24
N ASP A 8 -16.81 6.31 -6.65
CA ASP A 8 -17.11 7.73 -6.78
C ASP A 8 -15.88 8.54 -7.21
N ALA A 9 -16.15 9.75 -7.72
CA ALA A 9 -15.13 10.63 -8.26
C ALA A 9 -14.09 11.07 -7.23
N GLN A 10 -14.47 11.27 -5.96
CA GLN A 10 -13.56 11.73 -4.92
C GLN A 10 -12.47 10.69 -4.65
N HIS A 11 -12.85 9.44 -4.40
CA HIS A 11 -11.89 8.35 -4.21
C HIS A 11 -11.02 8.13 -5.47
N GLY A 12 -11.57 8.35 -6.67
CA GLY A 12 -10.82 8.28 -7.92
C GLY A 12 -9.72 9.35 -8.02
N GLN A 13 -10.02 10.59 -7.63
CA GLN A 13 -9.03 11.67 -7.55
C GLN A 13 -7.95 11.36 -6.51
N ASP A 14 -8.35 10.88 -5.32
CA ASP A 14 -7.42 10.54 -4.25
C ASP A 14 -6.48 9.39 -4.63
N PHE A 15 -6.98 8.30 -5.20
CA PHE A 15 -6.15 7.18 -5.66
C PHE A 15 -5.18 7.59 -6.77
N THR A 16 -5.65 8.44 -7.69
CA THR A 16 -4.81 8.98 -8.76
C THR A 16 -3.69 9.83 -8.19
N ARG A 17 -4.00 10.73 -7.25
CA ARG A 17 -3.01 11.56 -6.55
C ARG A 17 -1.99 10.70 -5.81
N TYR A 18 -2.42 9.73 -5.01
CA TYR A 18 -1.50 8.86 -4.26
C TYR A 18 -0.60 8.04 -5.18
N ARG A 19 -1.13 7.55 -6.32
CA ARG A 19 -0.32 6.84 -7.30
C ARG A 19 0.71 7.76 -7.95
N LEU A 20 0.35 9.00 -8.26
CA LEU A 20 1.26 9.99 -8.81
C LEU A 20 2.37 10.36 -7.81
N ASP A 21 2.00 10.62 -6.55
CA ASP A 21 2.95 10.92 -5.48
C ASP A 21 3.94 9.76 -5.29
N ALA A 22 3.47 8.51 -5.35
CA ALA A 22 4.32 7.33 -5.24
C ALA A 22 5.27 7.17 -6.43
N LEU A 23 4.82 7.46 -7.65
CA LEU A 23 5.66 7.43 -8.85
C LEU A 23 6.70 8.56 -8.89
N ARG A 24 6.47 9.64 -8.13
CA ARG A 24 7.36 10.79 -8.04
C ARG A 24 8.07 10.90 -6.69
N ASN A 25 8.09 9.80 -5.92
CA ASN A 25 8.61 9.81 -4.55
C ASN A 25 10.13 10.08 -4.48
N ASP A 26 10.84 9.93 -5.59
CA ASP A 26 12.27 10.16 -5.79
C ASP A 26 12.57 11.39 -6.66
N ALA A 27 11.56 12.15 -7.09
CA ALA A 27 11.71 13.28 -8.01
C ALA A 27 12.63 14.40 -7.46
N ASN A 28 12.68 14.55 -6.14
CA ASN A 28 13.55 15.49 -5.42
C ASN A 28 14.32 14.76 -4.31
N LEU A 29 15.10 13.75 -4.69
CA LEU A 29 15.88 12.96 -3.75
C LEU A 29 17.25 13.59 -3.48
N GLY A 30 17.56 13.80 -2.20
CA GLY A 30 18.88 14.15 -1.70
C GLY A 30 19.56 12.95 -1.04
N GLN A 31 20.89 12.95 -1.04
CA GLN A 31 21.73 12.02 -0.29
C GLN A 31 22.76 12.79 0.52
N GLY A 32 23.10 12.27 1.70
CA GLY A 32 24.07 12.87 2.58
C GLY A 32 24.82 11.82 3.41
N ALA A 33 25.91 12.26 4.03
CA ALA A 33 26.66 11.48 5.00
C ALA A 33 26.86 12.30 6.27
N SER A 34 26.81 11.65 7.44
CA SER A 34 27.08 12.29 8.72
C SER A 34 27.68 11.31 9.72
N ASN A 35 28.03 11.80 10.90
CA ASN A 35 28.35 11.00 12.08
C ASN A 35 27.26 11.10 13.16
N ASP A 36 26.10 11.67 12.83
CA ASP A 36 24.99 11.84 13.77
C ASP A 36 24.22 10.53 13.93
N PHE A 37 24.42 9.86 15.06
CA PHE A 37 23.75 8.60 15.37
C PHE A 37 22.24 8.75 15.64
N THR A 38 21.74 9.98 15.81
CA THR A 38 20.34 10.24 16.14
C THR A 38 19.42 10.23 14.93
N LEU A 39 19.98 10.25 13.70
CA LEU A 39 19.20 10.26 12.47
C LEU A 39 18.32 9.01 12.33
N GLN A 40 17.03 9.24 12.09
CA GLN A 40 16.02 8.20 11.91
C GLN A 40 15.11 8.54 10.72
N PRO A 41 14.73 7.54 9.90
CA PRO A 41 13.69 7.71 8.88
C PRO A 41 12.40 8.29 9.46
N GLY A 42 11.77 9.23 8.74
CA GLY A 42 10.54 9.90 9.17
C GLY A 42 10.76 11.16 10.00
N GLN A 43 11.98 11.44 10.47
CA GLN A 43 12.29 12.72 11.12
C GLN A 43 12.56 13.83 10.11
N LEU A 44 12.33 15.07 10.54
CA LEU A 44 12.75 16.26 9.82
C LEU A 44 14.11 16.74 10.35
N PHE A 45 14.97 17.19 9.46
CA PHE A 45 16.19 17.93 9.81
C PHE A 45 16.27 19.22 9.00
N SER A 46 17.04 20.19 9.48
CA SER A 46 17.30 21.43 8.74
C SER A 46 18.73 21.46 8.26
N LEU A 47 18.92 21.77 6.98
CA LEU A 47 20.25 21.97 6.41
C LEU A 47 20.69 23.42 6.63
N TYR A 48 21.94 23.61 7.04
CA TYR A 48 22.55 24.92 7.25
C TYR A 48 23.90 24.98 6.52
N ASN A 49 24.33 26.20 6.16
CA ASN A 49 25.62 26.49 5.51
C ASN A 49 25.89 25.74 4.19
N HIS A 50 24.86 25.29 3.49
CA HIS A 50 24.99 24.76 2.14
C HIS A 50 25.31 25.90 1.15
N PRO A 51 26.31 25.74 0.25
CA PRO A 51 26.70 26.80 -0.71
C PRO A 51 25.56 27.29 -1.60
N ARG A 52 24.64 26.37 -1.92
CA ARG A 52 23.37 26.68 -2.57
C ARG A 52 22.36 27.11 -1.52
N GLY A 53 22.11 28.42 -1.44
CA GLY A 53 21.29 29.05 -0.40
C GLY A 53 19.87 28.47 -0.29
N ASP A 54 19.27 28.14 -1.43
CA ASP A 54 17.93 27.57 -1.53
C ASP A 54 17.80 26.18 -0.92
N LEU A 55 18.89 25.44 -0.65
CA LEU A 55 18.85 24.14 0.00
C LEU A 55 18.89 24.21 1.54
N ASN A 56 19.12 25.39 2.11
CA ASN A 56 19.21 25.60 3.57
C ASN A 56 17.83 25.73 4.22
N HIS A 57 17.06 24.65 4.23
CA HIS A 57 15.72 24.59 4.81
C HIS A 57 15.45 23.18 5.38
N ALA A 58 14.20 22.94 5.79
CA ALA A 58 13.78 21.66 6.35
C ALA A 58 13.62 20.57 5.28
N TRP A 59 14.12 19.39 5.60
CA TRP A 59 14.11 18.17 4.80
C TRP A 59 13.60 17.00 5.63
N GLN A 60 12.99 16.02 4.98
CA GLN A 60 12.49 14.79 5.60
C GLN A 60 13.41 13.61 5.28
N LEU A 61 13.86 12.88 6.30
CA LEU A 61 14.65 11.67 6.15
C LEU A 61 13.78 10.50 5.66
N LEU A 62 14.25 9.80 4.62
CA LEU A 62 13.61 8.62 4.07
C LEU A 62 14.28 7.31 4.52
N GLY A 63 15.60 7.31 4.59
CA GLY A 63 16.39 6.13 4.91
C GLY A 63 17.72 6.52 5.50
N VAL A 64 18.23 5.73 6.45
CA VAL A 64 19.53 5.93 7.08
C VAL A 64 20.19 4.56 7.21
N GLN A 65 21.44 4.46 6.76
CA GLN A 65 22.31 3.33 6.97
C GLN A 65 23.45 3.74 7.89
N HIS A 66 23.46 3.21 9.11
CA HIS A 66 24.52 3.42 10.08
C HIS A 66 25.65 2.39 9.89
N SER A 67 26.88 2.79 10.11
CA SER A 67 28.07 1.94 10.04
C SER A 67 29.06 2.36 11.11
N GLY A 68 29.53 1.40 11.89
CA GLY A 68 30.47 1.63 12.99
C GLY A 68 31.74 0.82 12.81
N LYS A 69 32.88 1.37 13.24
CA LYS A 69 34.14 0.64 13.37
C LYS A 69 34.70 0.83 14.78
N GLN A 70 34.99 -0.28 15.45
CA GLN A 70 35.62 -0.31 16.76
C GLN A 70 37.03 -0.90 16.62
N MET A 71 38.05 -0.04 16.65
CA MET A 71 39.43 -0.45 16.40
C MET A 71 40.18 -0.94 17.64
N GLN A 72 39.67 -0.59 18.83
CA GLN A 72 40.21 -1.03 20.12
C GLN A 72 39.86 -2.49 20.49
N ALA A 73 39.10 -3.20 19.65
CA ALA A 73 38.76 -4.61 19.89
C ALA A 73 39.95 -5.57 19.64
N LEU A 74 41.02 -5.11 18.99
CA LEU A 74 42.28 -5.85 18.85
C LEU A 74 43.33 -5.24 19.80
N GLU A 75 43.67 -5.98 20.87
CA GLU A 75 44.66 -5.57 21.89
C GLU A 75 46.05 -5.20 21.32
N GLN A 76 46.38 -5.69 20.12
CA GLN A 76 47.70 -5.53 19.49
C GLN A 76 47.78 -4.37 18.48
N ALA A 77 46.66 -3.71 18.17
CA ALA A 77 46.60 -2.57 17.26
C ALA A 77 46.09 -1.33 17.99
N SER A 78 46.81 -0.92 19.05
CA SER A 78 46.60 0.37 19.71
C SER A 78 47.12 1.51 18.81
N GLY A 79 46.43 1.75 17.70
CA GLY A 79 46.42 3.09 17.11
C GLY A 79 45.53 3.98 17.97
N ASP A 80 45.91 5.24 18.15
CA ASP A 80 45.20 6.30 18.92
C ASP A 80 43.79 6.65 18.39
N GLN A 81 43.19 5.80 17.56
CA GLN A 81 41.94 6.04 16.87
C GLN A 81 40.77 5.45 17.66
N GLY A 82 39.86 6.32 18.12
CA GLY A 82 38.65 5.95 18.84
C GLY A 82 37.61 5.23 17.96
N THR A 83 36.54 4.74 18.59
CA THR A 83 35.37 4.18 17.90
C THR A 83 34.73 5.24 17.00
N VAL A 84 34.49 4.90 15.73
CA VAL A 84 33.86 5.80 14.76
C VAL A 84 32.50 5.28 14.34
N LEU A 85 31.55 6.19 14.21
CA LEU A 85 30.24 5.96 13.59
C LEU A 85 30.08 6.94 12.44
N PHE A 86 29.64 6.42 11.31
CA PHE A 86 29.26 7.21 10.14
C PHE A 86 27.96 6.63 9.58
N ASN A 87 27.20 7.46 8.89
CA ASN A 87 25.99 7.06 8.24
C ASN A 87 25.87 7.68 6.85
N HIS A 88 25.10 7.01 6.02
CA HIS A 88 24.60 7.54 4.76
C HIS A 88 23.09 7.61 4.85
N PHE A 89 22.50 8.70 4.40
CA PHE A 89 21.07 8.92 4.48
C PHE A 89 20.52 9.51 3.19
N SER A 90 19.24 9.27 2.96
CA SER A 90 18.47 9.87 1.88
C SER A 90 17.34 10.71 2.43
N PHE A 91 16.97 11.76 1.70
CA PHE A 91 15.98 12.72 2.15
C PHE A 91 15.23 13.37 0.98
N ILE A 92 14.08 13.94 1.27
CA ILE A 92 13.23 14.68 0.33
C ILE A 92 12.77 16.01 0.94
N PRO A 93 12.25 16.97 0.16
CA PRO A 93 11.69 18.19 0.72
C PRO A 93 10.59 17.89 1.73
N HIS A 94 10.56 18.61 2.86
CA HIS A 94 9.53 18.40 3.88
C HIS A 94 8.09 18.67 3.40
N THR A 95 7.92 19.44 2.31
CA THR A 95 6.63 19.73 1.68
C THR A 95 6.14 18.61 0.77
N GLN A 96 7.01 17.67 0.39
CA GLN A 96 6.66 16.55 -0.48
C GLN A 96 6.12 15.41 0.37
N THR A 97 4.90 14.95 0.07
CA THR A 97 4.34 13.75 0.71
C THR A 97 4.99 12.51 0.10
N TRP A 98 5.81 11.81 0.88
CA TRP A 98 6.36 10.53 0.43
C TRP A 98 5.28 9.44 0.40
N ARG A 99 5.22 8.68 -0.69
CA ARG A 99 4.38 7.49 -0.81
C ARG A 99 5.24 6.33 -1.35
N PRO A 100 5.10 5.12 -0.80
CA PRO A 100 5.83 3.96 -1.32
C PRO A 100 5.30 3.58 -2.71
N THR A 101 6.18 3.08 -3.56
CA THR A 101 5.80 2.46 -4.83
C THR A 101 4.85 1.29 -4.56
N PRO A 102 3.64 1.25 -5.15
CA PRO A 102 2.71 0.18 -4.84
C PRO A 102 3.22 -1.18 -5.31
N LEU A 103 3.09 -2.18 -4.44
CA LEU A 103 3.43 -3.58 -4.73
C LEU A 103 2.58 -4.14 -5.88
N ALA A 104 3.06 -5.26 -6.42
CA ALA A 104 2.27 -6.03 -7.39
C ALA A 104 0.90 -6.38 -6.79
N LYS A 105 -0.15 -6.17 -7.57
CA LYS A 105 -1.53 -6.46 -7.14
C LYS A 105 -1.71 -7.98 -7.05
N PRO A 106 -2.44 -8.50 -6.04
CA PRO A 106 -2.87 -9.89 -6.05
C PRO A 106 -3.63 -10.18 -7.35
N ALA A 107 -3.28 -11.28 -8.00
CA ALA A 107 -3.87 -11.73 -9.26
C ALA A 107 -4.71 -12.98 -9.00
N MET A 108 -5.82 -13.09 -9.73
CA MET A 108 -6.66 -14.28 -9.81
C MET A 108 -6.60 -14.74 -11.25
N ASP A 109 -5.90 -15.84 -11.52
CA ASP A 109 -5.57 -16.27 -12.87
C ASP A 109 -6.79 -16.73 -13.68
N GLY A 110 -7.88 -17.08 -13.00
CA GLY A 110 -9.09 -17.57 -13.65
C GLY A 110 -10.33 -17.55 -12.76
N PRO A 111 -11.47 -17.96 -13.31
CA PRO A 111 -12.72 -18.11 -12.57
C PRO A 111 -12.59 -19.19 -11.51
N GLN A 112 -13.35 -19.05 -10.43
CA GLN A 112 -13.38 -20.00 -9.33
C GLN A 112 -14.79 -20.41 -9.00
N ILE A 113 -14.92 -21.61 -8.47
CA ILE A 113 -16.18 -22.13 -7.92
C ILE A 113 -16.38 -21.62 -6.49
N ALA A 114 -17.64 -21.42 -6.14
CA ALA A 114 -18.06 -21.03 -4.81
C ALA A 114 -19.46 -21.59 -4.54
N MET A 115 -19.82 -21.74 -3.28
CA MET A 115 -21.17 -22.14 -2.87
C MET A 115 -22.05 -20.91 -2.72
N VAL A 116 -23.30 -21.00 -3.15
CA VAL A 116 -24.30 -19.95 -2.87
C VAL A 116 -24.72 -20.07 -1.41
N VAL A 117 -24.85 -18.94 -0.73
CA VAL A 117 -25.13 -18.91 0.71
C VAL A 117 -26.12 -17.81 1.05
N GLY A 118 -26.83 -18.00 2.16
CA GLY A 118 -27.80 -17.05 2.70
C GLY A 118 -28.15 -17.38 4.15
N PRO A 119 -29.18 -16.73 4.70
CA PRO A 119 -29.55 -16.93 6.09
C PRO A 119 -30.14 -18.35 6.30
N PRO A 120 -30.05 -18.89 7.52
CA PRO A 120 -30.49 -20.26 7.80
C PRO A 120 -31.99 -20.43 7.54
N GLY A 121 -32.35 -21.49 6.83
CA GLY A 121 -33.74 -21.85 6.52
C GLY A 121 -34.28 -21.22 5.22
N GLU A 122 -33.54 -20.33 4.57
CA GLU A 122 -33.89 -19.82 3.24
C GLU A 122 -33.34 -20.71 2.14
N GLU A 123 -34.10 -20.84 1.04
CA GLU A 123 -33.65 -21.55 -0.17
C GLU A 123 -33.12 -20.56 -1.23
N ILE A 124 -33.63 -19.34 -1.26
CA ILE A 124 -33.26 -18.28 -2.20
C ILE A 124 -33.00 -17.00 -1.42
N TYR A 125 -31.81 -16.42 -1.57
CA TYR A 125 -31.46 -15.15 -0.95
C TYR A 125 -30.82 -14.20 -1.96
N CYS A 126 -31.57 -13.19 -2.40
CA CYS A 126 -31.12 -12.18 -3.35
C CYS A 126 -31.65 -10.79 -3.01
N ASP A 127 -31.00 -9.76 -3.54
CA ASP A 127 -31.45 -8.37 -3.39
C ASP A 127 -32.28 -7.88 -4.58
N GLU A 128 -32.66 -6.60 -4.56
CA GLU A 128 -33.46 -5.95 -5.62
C GLU A 128 -32.83 -6.03 -7.03
N TYR A 129 -31.53 -6.34 -7.12
CA TYR A 129 -30.79 -6.47 -8.38
C TYR A 129 -30.54 -7.93 -8.77
N GLY A 130 -31.12 -8.90 -8.05
CA GLY A 130 -30.90 -10.34 -8.27
C GLY A 130 -29.47 -10.78 -7.99
N ARG A 131 -28.74 -10.06 -7.12
CA ARG A 131 -27.40 -10.44 -6.68
C ARG A 131 -27.50 -11.51 -5.60
N ILE A 132 -26.49 -12.37 -5.51
CA ILE A 132 -26.40 -13.43 -4.50
C ILE A 132 -25.18 -13.23 -3.61
N ARG A 133 -25.10 -13.99 -2.52
CA ARG A 133 -23.90 -14.10 -1.68
C ARG A 133 -23.30 -15.49 -1.84
N LEU A 134 -21.97 -15.55 -1.80
CA LEU A 134 -21.18 -16.75 -2.01
C LEU A 134 -20.26 -17.04 -0.82
N GLN A 135 -19.90 -18.31 -0.63
CA GLN A 135 -18.78 -18.78 0.17
C GLN A 135 -17.74 -19.40 -0.77
N PHE A 136 -16.55 -18.81 -0.85
CA PHE A 136 -15.45 -19.39 -1.63
C PHE A 136 -14.87 -20.62 -0.89
N LEU A 137 -14.41 -21.62 -1.64
CA LEU A 137 -13.88 -22.86 -1.05
C LEU A 137 -12.61 -22.66 -0.22
N TRP A 138 -11.85 -21.60 -0.49
CA TRP A 138 -10.65 -21.22 0.26
C TRP A 138 -10.95 -20.28 1.43
N ASP A 139 -12.19 -19.79 1.56
CA ASP A 139 -12.56 -18.95 2.69
C ASP A 139 -12.78 -19.82 3.94
N ARG A 140 -11.85 -19.68 4.89
CA ARG A 140 -11.83 -20.39 6.18
C ARG A 140 -12.57 -19.65 7.28
N TYR A 141 -12.94 -18.40 7.06
CA TYR A 141 -13.52 -17.51 8.09
C TYR A 141 -15.02 -17.32 7.91
N GLY A 142 -15.51 -17.37 6.67
CA GLY A 142 -16.93 -17.34 6.39
C GLY A 142 -17.68 -18.52 7.04
N GLN A 143 -18.90 -18.25 7.48
CA GLN A 143 -19.73 -19.20 8.22
C GLN A 143 -20.79 -19.85 7.32
N SER A 144 -20.59 -19.79 6.00
CA SER A 144 -21.54 -20.24 4.99
C SER A 144 -22.95 -19.66 5.19
N ASN A 145 -23.04 -18.37 5.49
CA ASN A 145 -24.30 -17.68 5.78
C ASN A 145 -24.44 -16.37 4.99
N ASP A 146 -25.48 -15.61 5.30
CA ASP A 146 -25.76 -14.32 4.69
C ASP A 146 -24.65 -13.29 4.89
N ASN A 147 -23.61 -13.50 5.69
CA ASN A 147 -22.53 -12.54 5.89
C ASN A 147 -21.19 -12.95 5.25
N SER A 148 -21.15 -14.09 4.56
CA SER A 148 -19.92 -14.67 4.00
C SER A 148 -19.24 -13.84 2.90
N SER A 149 -19.97 -12.99 2.18
CA SER A 149 -19.38 -12.17 1.11
C SER A 149 -20.18 -10.90 0.83
N CYS A 150 -19.74 -10.07 -0.10
CA CYS A 150 -20.54 -8.99 -0.63
C CYS A 150 -21.59 -9.52 -1.65
N TRP A 151 -22.51 -8.65 -2.06
CA TRP A 151 -23.46 -8.97 -3.13
C TRP A 151 -22.75 -9.09 -4.49
N ILE A 152 -22.90 -10.25 -5.13
CA ILE A 152 -22.27 -10.59 -6.40
C ILE A 152 -23.34 -10.67 -7.49
N ARG A 153 -23.11 -9.98 -8.61
CA ARG A 153 -24.00 -10.01 -9.77
C ARG A 153 -23.93 -11.38 -10.44
N VAL A 154 -25.10 -11.89 -10.81
CA VAL A 154 -25.25 -13.15 -11.53
C VAL A 154 -25.44 -12.84 -13.01
N THR A 155 -24.63 -13.48 -13.87
CA THR A 155 -24.85 -13.42 -15.32
C THR A 155 -26.17 -14.09 -15.66
N GLN A 156 -27.01 -13.40 -16.42
CA GLN A 156 -28.29 -13.91 -16.91
C GLN A 156 -28.21 -14.15 -18.42
N PRO A 157 -28.97 -15.11 -18.98
CA PRO A 157 -28.96 -15.35 -20.42
C PRO A 157 -29.51 -14.18 -21.25
N TRP A 158 -30.42 -13.38 -20.68
CA TRP A 158 -30.93 -12.16 -21.31
C TRP A 158 -31.39 -11.12 -20.28
N ALA A 159 -30.85 -9.90 -20.35
CA ALA A 159 -31.20 -8.80 -19.43
C ALA A 159 -31.43 -7.48 -20.20
N GLY A 160 -32.68 -7.01 -20.20
CA GLY A 160 -33.10 -5.71 -20.73
C GLY A 160 -33.65 -4.80 -19.62
N GLN A 161 -33.95 -3.54 -19.96
CA GLN A 161 -34.51 -2.59 -19.01
C GLN A 161 -35.97 -2.98 -18.66
N GLY A 162 -36.16 -3.62 -17.50
CA GLY A 162 -37.47 -4.03 -16.99
C GLY A 162 -38.03 -5.34 -17.58
N TRP A 163 -37.24 -6.08 -18.37
CA TRP A 163 -37.66 -7.33 -19.00
C TRP A 163 -36.44 -8.23 -19.29
N GLY A 164 -36.66 -9.53 -19.44
CA GLY A 164 -35.59 -10.49 -19.72
C GLY A 164 -35.88 -11.86 -19.13
N MET A 165 -34.83 -12.68 -18.99
CA MET A 165 -34.88 -13.98 -18.33
C MET A 165 -34.09 -13.94 -17.03
N LEU A 166 -34.66 -14.47 -15.96
CA LEU A 166 -34.06 -14.48 -14.64
C LEU A 166 -34.04 -15.90 -14.08
N ALA A 167 -32.84 -16.40 -13.80
CA ALA A 167 -32.63 -17.61 -13.02
C ALA A 167 -31.73 -17.26 -11.83
N ILE A 168 -32.30 -17.26 -10.62
CA ILE A 168 -31.56 -16.96 -9.39
C ILE A 168 -30.99 -18.28 -8.82
N PRO A 169 -29.67 -18.37 -8.62
CA PRO A 169 -29.06 -19.51 -7.95
C PRO A 169 -29.57 -19.68 -6.51
N ARG A 170 -29.84 -20.93 -6.11
CA ARG A 170 -30.31 -21.32 -4.77
C ARG A 170 -29.13 -21.62 -3.85
N ILE A 171 -29.38 -21.54 -2.54
CA ILE A 171 -28.44 -21.89 -1.45
C ILE A 171 -28.20 -23.40 -1.42
#